data_AF-A0A820BDS6-F1
#
_entry.id   AF-A0A820BDS6-F1
#
_cell.length_a   1.000
_cell.length_b   1.000
_cell.length_c   1.000
_cell.angle_alpha   90.00
_cell.angle_beta   90.00
_cell.angle_gamma   90.00
#
_symmetry.space_group_name_H-M   'P 1'
#
loop_
_entity.id
_entity.type
_entity.pdbx_description
1 polymer ?
#
loop_
_entity_poly.entity_id
_entity_poly.type
_entity_poly.pdbx_seq_one_letter_code
_entity_poly.pdbx_strand_id
1 'polypeptide(L)'
;MNDIVLIQASDVENDRTNAIQDLKTTCKIKQIIEYQYDEKNNVFYDVTTQKTNSSTLLKISLKCLLKEAADNMQEGLATRYLNRLQKRKNEVHDANAECIYLWREICDEILTKTRQQCATPKLITQLMYAFRDIQDYQSMIELIERCEQYEIISKRIQNNTMILYLTAFARSRRNQNDDRDKALEVLKRLCQTKKTENELSNDIICLCGRIYKDKYTESNCQDKDSLEKAIEYYRRGFAADPNIYAGINLLFLLAITTDDLIKNNEAYKI
;
A
#
# COMPACT_ATOMS: atom_id res chain seq x y z
N MET A 1 -10.21 16.16 -12.26
CA MET A 1 -10.77 16.57 -13.56
C MET A 1 -10.28 17.97 -13.84
N ASN A 2 -9.05 18.06 -14.36
CA ASN A 2 -8.50 19.30 -14.87
C ASN A 2 -8.82 19.37 -16.36
N ASP A 3 -9.79 20.21 -16.68
CA ASP A 3 -10.35 20.36 -18.01
C ASP A 3 -9.54 21.43 -18.77
N ILE A 4 -8.25 21.16 -19.03
CA ILE A 4 -7.39 22.04 -19.83
C ILE A 4 -7.09 21.37 -21.18
N VAL A 5 -7.47 22.03 -22.28
CA VAL A 5 -7.18 21.56 -23.64
C VAL A 5 -6.20 22.51 -24.32
N LEU A 6 -5.18 21.95 -24.96
CA LEU A 6 -4.15 22.66 -25.70
C LEU A 6 -4.48 22.59 -27.19
N ILE A 7 -4.49 23.74 -27.85
CA ILE A 7 -4.81 23.84 -29.27
C ILE A 7 -3.68 24.60 -29.96
N GLN A 8 -3.18 24.07 -31.07
CA GLN A 8 -2.22 24.77 -31.89
C GLN A 8 -2.94 25.89 -32.64
N ALA A 9 -2.44 27.12 -32.56
CA ALA A 9 -3.10 28.28 -33.15
C ALA A 9 -3.27 28.20 -34.69
N SER A 10 -2.48 27.36 -35.37
CA SER A 10 -2.63 27.07 -36.81
C SER A 10 -3.88 26.26 -37.15
N ASP A 11 -4.44 25.55 -36.18
CA ASP A 11 -5.50 24.56 -36.40
C ASP A 11 -6.90 25.13 -36.13
N VAL A 12 -6.97 26.43 -35.80
CA VAL A 12 -8.23 27.13 -35.51
C VAL A 12 -8.62 27.99 -36.72
N GLU A 13 -9.73 27.63 -37.37
CA GLU A 13 -10.26 28.34 -38.54
C GLU A 13 -10.76 29.77 -38.22
N ASN A 14 -11.05 30.55 -39.26
CA ASN A 14 -11.36 32.00 -39.24
C ASN A 14 -12.49 32.45 -38.28
N ASP A 15 -13.31 31.54 -37.74
CA ASP A 15 -14.36 31.83 -36.76
C ASP A 15 -13.96 31.46 -35.32
N ARG A 16 -12.79 31.97 -34.93
CA ARG A 16 -12.00 31.65 -33.73
C ARG A 16 -12.77 31.68 -32.42
N THR A 17 -13.64 32.68 -32.22
CA THR A 17 -14.29 32.91 -30.93
C THR A 17 -15.46 31.96 -30.70
N ASN A 18 -16.19 31.61 -31.76
CA ASN A 18 -17.35 30.73 -31.69
C ASN A 18 -16.93 29.27 -31.50
N ALA A 19 -15.94 28.79 -32.27
CA ALA A 19 -15.45 27.42 -32.16
C ALA A 19 -14.86 27.08 -30.77
N ILE A 20 -14.10 28.02 -30.18
CA ILE A 20 -13.54 27.84 -28.83
C ILE A 20 -14.64 27.85 -27.77
N GLN A 21 -15.66 28.69 -27.95
CA GLN A 21 -16.80 28.75 -27.03
C GLN A 21 -17.66 27.48 -27.12
N ASP A 22 -17.87 26.95 -28.33
CA ASP A 22 -18.60 25.71 -28.56
C ASP A 22 -17.86 24.50 -27.97
N LEU A 23 -16.53 24.44 -28.07
CA LEU A 23 -15.72 23.41 -27.43
C LEU A 23 -15.80 23.46 -25.90
N LYS A 24 -15.73 24.67 -25.30
CA LYS A 24 -15.91 24.83 -23.85
C LYS A 24 -17.27 24.34 -23.39
N THR A 25 -18.30 24.63 -24.17
CA THR A 25 -19.69 24.33 -23.80
C THR A 25 -20.03 22.85 -24.01
N THR A 26 -19.61 22.27 -25.14
CA THR A 26 -19.88 20.88 -25.53
C THR A 26 -19.07 19.88 -24.70
N CYS A 27 -17.79 20.16 -24.50
CA CYS A 27 -16.86 19.24 -23.82
C CYS A 27 -16.64 19.58 -22.34
N LYS A 28 -17.37 20.58 -21.81
CA LYS A 28 -17.25 21.08 -20.42
C LYS A 28 -15.81 21.47 -20.05
N ILE A 29 -15.06 22.01 -21.01
CA ILE A 29 -13.65 22.38 -20.85
C ILE A 29 -13.55 23.70 -20.05
N LYS A 30 -12.84 23.69 -18.92
CA LYS A 30 -12.68 24.87 -18.04
C LYS A 30 -11.67 25.87 -18.57
N GLN A 31 -10.60 25.40 -19.22
CA GLN A 31 -9.54 26.28 -19.72
C GLN A 31 -9.01 25.78 -21.07
N ILE A 32 -8.82 26.69 -22.03
CA ILE A 32 -8.17 26.39 -23.30
C ILE A 32 -6.94 27.27 -23.39
N ILE A 33 -5.79 26.66 -23.67
CA ILE A 33 -4.52 27.37 -23.85
C ILE A 33 -4.09 27.16 -25.29
N GLU A 34 -4.09 28.26 -26.06
CA GLU A 34 -3.60 28.26 -27.43
C GLU A 34 -2.08 28.43 -27.42
N TYR A 35 -1.39 27.54 -28.13
CA TYR A 35 0.06 27.63 -28.28
C TYR A 35 0.45 27.80 -29.75
N GLN A 36 1.60 28.41 -29.96
CA GLN A 36 2.27 28.42 -31.26
C GLN A 36 3.67 27.81 -31.09
N TYR A 37 4.08 27.00 -32.06
CA TYR A 37 5.37 26.32 -32.08
C TYR A 37 6.31 27.06 -33.04
N ASP A 38 7.46 27.51 -32.54
CA ASP A 38 8.55 28.01 -33.38
C ASP A 38 9.54 26.88 -33.63
N GLU A 39 9.49 26.33 -34.85
CA GLU A 39 10.38 25.26 -35.32
C GLU A 39 11.86 25.64 -35.29
N LYS A 40 12.21 26.93 -35.53
CA LYS A 40 13.61 27.35 -35.59
C LYS A 40 14.30 27.31 -34.23
N ASN A 41 13.53 27.60 -33.16
CA ASN A 41 14.06 27.68 -31.80
C ASN A 41 13.61 26.52 -30.90
N ASN A 42 12.71 25.66 -31.40
CA ASN A 42 12.09 24.55 -30.65
C ASN A 42 11.40 25.02 -29.36
N VAL A 43 10.58 26.08 -29.46
CA VAL A 43 9.89 26.71 -28.33
C VAL A 43 8.40 26.82 -28.58
N PHE A 44 7.61 26.56 -27.54
CA PHE A 44 6.16 26.81 -27.49
C PHE A 44 5.87 28.13 -26.76
N TYR A 45 4.99 28.97 -27.30
CA TYR A 45 4.58 30.21 -26.66
C TYR A 45 3.06 30.37 -26.64
N ASP A 46 2.58 31.04 -25.59
CA ASP A 46 1.17 31.34 -25.38
C ASP A 46 0.77 32.43 -26.35
N VAL A 47 -0.30 32.22 -27.09
CA VAL A 47 -0.82 33.26 -27.97
C VAL A 47 -1.60 34.32 -27.18
N THR A 48 -2.07 34.00 -25.96
CA THR A 48 -2.91 34.89 -25.15
C THR A 48 -2.13 35.88 -24.28
N THR A 49 -0.84 35.64 -24.01
CA THR A 49 0.00 36.54 -23.21
C THR A 49 1.19 37.06 -24.01
N GLN A 50 0.96 38.15 -24.75
CA GLN A 50 2.03 38.93 -25.36
C GLN A 50 2.93 39.55 -24.27
N LYS A 51 4.00 38.85 -23.84
CA LYS A 51 5.33 39.38 -23.43
C LYS A 51 6.14 38.39 -22.58
N THR A 52 7.27 37.98 -23.15
CA THR A 52 8.62 37.73 -22.58
C THR A 52 8.84 36.83 -21.33
N ASN A 53 7.83 36.35 -20.61
CA ASN A 53 7.98 35.31 -19.57
C ASN A 53 7.09 34.07 -19.81
N SER A 54 6.33 34.07 -20.91
CA SER A 54 5.26 33.10 -21.21
C SER A 54 5.77 31.70 -21.59
N SER A 55 6.98 31.57 -22.15
CA SER A 55 7.54 30.25 -22.54
C SER A 55 7.84 29.38 -21.31
N THR A 56 8.31 29.97 -20.22
CA THR A 56 8.57 29.28 -18.96
C THR A 56 7.25 28.85 -18.30
N LEU A 57 6.24 29.72 -18.31
CA LEU A 57 4.92 29.42 -17.75
C LEU A 57 4.19 28.32 -18.54
N LEU A 58 4.24 28.33 -19.88
CA LEU A 58 3.72 27.22 -20.69
C LEU A 58 4.48 25.93 -20.46
N LYS A 59 5.82 25.99 -20.40
CA LYS A 59 6.64 24.80 -20.15
C LYS A 59 6.34 24.19 -18.80
N ILE A 60 6.05 25.00 -17.78
CA ILE A 60 5.60 24.52 -16.47
C ILE A 60 4.19 23.92 -16.58
N SER A 61 3.26 24.62 -17.22
CA SER A 61 1.86 24.17 -17.39
C SER A 61 1.77 22.84 -18.17
N LEU A 62 2.46 22.73 -19.29
CA LEU A 62 2.60 21.50 -20.10
C LEU A 62 3.21 20.36 -19.29
N LYS A 63 4.28 20.62 -18.53
CA LYS A 63 4.88 19.59 -17.66
C LYS A 63 3.90 19.12 -16.60
N CYS A 64 3.12 20.02 -16.01
CA CYS A 64 2.09 19.67 -15.04
C CYS A 64 0.97 18.84 -15.66
N LEU A 65 0.47 19.23 -16.84
CA LEU A 65 -0.60 18.51 -17.56
C LEU A 65 -0.14 17.13 -18.05
N LEU A 66 1.07 17.02 -18.61
CA LEU A 66 1.64 15.73 -19.02
C LEU A 66 1.87 14.80 -17.83
N LYS A 67 2.33 15.36 -16.70
CA LYS A 67 2.46 14.60 -15.46
C LYS A 67 1.10 14.12 -14.97
N GLU A 68 0.09 14.97 -14.96
CA GLU A 68 -1.28 14.59 -14.56
C GLU A 68 -1.89 13.55 -15.50
N ALA A 69 -1.71 13.69 -16.81
CA ALA A 69 -2.19 12.71 -17.79
C ALA A 69 -1.49 11.35 -17.61
N ALA A 70 -0.19 11.36 -17.35
CA ALA A 70 0.56 10.16 -17.02
C ALA A 70 0.06 9.53 -15.71
N ASP A 71 -0.10 10.32 -14.65
CA ASP A 71 -0.62 9.87 -13.35
C ASP A 71 -2.03 9.25 -13.50
N ASN A 72 -2.93 9.89 -14.25
CA ASN A 72 -4.28 9.39 -14.55
C ASN A 72 -4.26 8.08 -15.36
N MET A 73 -3.38 7.97 -16.36
CA MET A 73 -3.24 6.74 -17.15
C MET A 73 -2.75 5.57 -16.27
N GLN A 74 -1.84 5.84 -15.34
CA GLN A 74 -1.29 4.86 -14.41
C GLN A 74 -2.31 4.46 -13.33
N GLU A 75 -3.12 5.39 -12.84
CA GLU A 75 -4.26 5.10 -11.97
C GLU A 75 -5.30 4.21 -12.68
N GLY A 76 -5.57 4.50 -13.96
CA GLY A 76 -6.41 3.65 -14.81
C GLY A 76 -5.83 2.23 -14.99
N LEU A 77 -4.51 2.10 -15.15
CA LEU A 77 -3.83 0.79 -15.19
C LEU A 77 -3.94 0.04 -13.85
N ALA A 78 -3.65 0.69 -12.72
CA ALA A 78 -3.81 0.09 -11.40
C ALA A 78 -5.25 -0.40 -11.16
N THR A 79 -6.24 0.39 -11.58
CA THR A 79 -7.66 0.01 -11.50
C THR A 79 -7.97 -1.22 -12.35
N ARG A 80 -7.40 -1.32 -13.55
CA ARG A 80 -7.54 -2.53 -14.40
C ARG A 80 -6.96 -3.78 -13.73
N TYR A 81 -5.81 -3.68 -13.08
CA TYR A 81 -5.24 -4.81 -12.33
C TYR A 81 -6.13 -5.25 -11.18
N LEU A 82 -6.64 -4.31 -10.40
CA LEU A 82 -7.58 -4.60 -9.31
C LEU A 82 -8.84 -5.31 -9.82
N ASN A 83 -9.41 -4.84 -10.94
CA ASN A 83 -10.57 -5.48 -11.54
C ASN A 83 -10.27 -6.90 -12.04
N ARG A 84 -9.08 -7.14 -12.62
CA ARG A 84 -8.64 -8.49 -13.00
C ARG A 84 -8.54 -9.42 -11.78
N LEU A 85 -7.93 -8.95 -10.70
CA LEU A 85 -7.83 -9.70 -9.44
C LEU A 85 -9.22 -10.05 -8.87
N GLN A 86 -10.11 -9.05 -8.79
CA GLN A 86 -11.45 -9.23 -8.24
C GLN A 86 -12.30 -10.17 -9.11
N LYS A 87 -12.26 -9.97 -10.43
CA LYS A 87 -12.96 -10.84 -11.38
C LYS A 87 -12.52 -12.29 -11.19
N ARG A 88 -11.20 -12.52 -11.12
CA ARG A 88 -10.66 -13.87 -10.96
C ARG A 88 -11.03 -14.51 -9.62
N LYS A 89 -11.02 -13.72 -8.54
CA LYS A 89 -11.46 -14.17 -7.20
C LYS A 89 -12.95 -14.55 -7.17
N ASN A 90 -13.78 -13.91 -7.99
CA ASN A 90 -15.21 -14.23 -8.09
C ASN A 90 -15.48 -15.46 -8.97
N GLU A 91 -14.67 -15.67 -10.01
CA GLU A 91 -14.82 -16.81 -10.94
C GLU A 91 -14.33 -18.13 -10.34
N VAL A 92 -13.37 -18.08 -9.42
CA VAL A 92 -12.74 -19.27 -8.86
C VAL A 92 -12.86 -19.26 -7.33
N HIS A 93 -13.57 -20.25 -6.80
CA HIS A 93 -13.79 -20.39 -5.36
C HIS A 93 -12.49 -20.68 -4.59
N ASP A 94 -11.61 -21.50 -5.17
CA ASP A 94 -10.29 -21.83 -4.62
C ASP A 94 -9.18 -21.37 -5.57
N ALA A 95 -8.12 -20.79 -5.02
CA ALA A 95 -7.01 -20.34 -5.86
C ALA A 95 -6.34 -21.51 -6.59
N ASN A 96 -6.42 -21.47 -7.92
CA ASN A 96 -5.81 -22.45 -8.81
C ASN A 96 -4.53 -21.89 -9.47
N ALA A 97 -3.84 -22.73 -10.25
CA ALA A 97 -2.60 -22.35 -10.92
C ALA A 97 -2.73 -21.08 -11.79
N GLU A 98 -3.89 -20.87 -12.41
CA GLU A 98 -4.16 -19.68 -13.23
C GLU A 98 -4.26 -18.40 -12.39
N CYS A 99 -4.83 -18.47 -11.16
CA CYS A 99 -4.84 -17.34 -10.23
C CYS A 99 -3.40 -16.96 -9.83
N ILE A 100 -2.59 -17.96 -9.48
CA ILE A 100 -1.18 -17.75 -9.09
C ILE A 100 -0.39 -17.14 -10.26
N TYR A 101 -0.61 -17.64 -11.48
CA TYR A 101 0.02 -17.10 -12.68
C TYR A 101 -0.36 -15.63 -12.90
N LEU A 102 -1.65 -15.28 -12.82
CA LEU A 102 -2.13 -13.91 -12.93
C LEU A 102 -1.48 -12.98 -11.88
N TRP A 103 -1.39 -13.44 -10.62
CA TRP A 103 -0.82 -12.61 -9.55
C TRP A 103 0.66 -12.35 -9.78
N ARG A 104 1.41 -13.37 -10.19
CA ARG A 104 2.84 -13.24 -10.54
C ARG A 104 3.05 -12.35 -11.77
N GLU A 105 2.22 -12.51 -12.80
CA GLU A 105 2.21 -11.64 -13.98
C GLU A 105 2.01 -10.17 -13.57
N ILE A 106 1.00 -9.89 -12.73
CA ILE A 106 0.75 -8.52 -12.24
C ILE A 106 1.95 -8.00 -11.44
N CYS A 107 2.53 -8.81 -10.55
CA CYS A 107 3.74 -8.44 -9.81
C CYS A 107 4.88 -8.05 -10.75
N ASP A 108 5.14 -8.86 -11.78
CA ASP A 108 6.20 -8.58 -12.75
C ASP A 108 5.93 -7.31 -13.55
N GLU A 109 4.67 -7.10 -13.98
CA GLU A 109 4.29 -5.91 -14.73
C GLU A 109 4.44 -4.63 -13.91
N ILE A 110 3.94 -4.59 -12.66
CA ILE A 110 4.03 -3.38 -11.82
C ILE A 110 5.45 -3.05 -11.38
N LEU A 111 6.39 -3.99 -11.50
CA LEU A 111 7.80 -3.77 -11.16
C LEU A 111 8.63 -3.34 -12.38
N THR A 112 8.05 -3.29 -13.58
CA THR A 112 8.74 -2.72 -14.75
C THR A 112 8.96 -1.21 -14.61
N LYS A 113 10.07 -0.69 -15.15
CA LYS A 113 10.41 0.75 -15.12
C LYS A 113 9.29 1.67 -15.60
N THR A 114 8.46 1.21 -16.54
CA THR A 114 7.37 2.00 -17.14
C THR A 114 6.07 1.92 -16.36
N ARG A 115 5.93 1.01 -15.39
CA ARG A 115 4.67 0.76 -14.66
C ARG A 115 4.81 0.75 -13.13
N GLN A 116 5.98 1.06 -12.57
CA GLN A 116 6.20 1.22 -11.12
C GLN A 116 5.17 2.09 -10.41
N GLN A 117 4.64 3.10 -11.10
CA GLN A 117 3.63 3.99 -10.52
C GLN A 117 2.30 3.27 -10.24
N CYS A 118 1.99 2.19 -10.97
CA CYS A 118 0.83 1.31 -10.77
C CYS A 118 0.90 0.51 -9.47
N ALA A 119 2.08 0.36 -8.86
CA ALA A 119 2.28 -0.27 -7.55
C ALA A 119 1.73 0.65 -6.44
N THR A 120 0.41 0.85 -6.46
CA THR A 120 -0.32 1.60 -5.46
C THR A 120 -0.45 0.78 -4.18
N PRO A 121 -0.56 1.41 -3.00
CA PRO A 121 -0.74 0.66 -1.77
C PRO A 121 -1.95 -0.28 -1.80
N LYS A 122 -3.04 0.12 -2.47
CA LYS A 122 -4.24 -0.69 -2.65
C LYS A 122 -3.94 -1.96 -3.45
N LEU A 123 -3.25 -1.84 -4.60
CA LEU A 123 -2.90 -3.00 -5.42
C LEU A 123 -1.95 -3.95 -4.69
N ILE A 124 -0.90 -3.42 -4.05
CA ILE A 124 0.05 -4.22 -3.26
C ILE A 124 -0.71 -4.97 -2.15
N THR A 125 -1.59 -4.30 -1.41
CA THR A 125 -2.37 -4.92 -0.34
C THR A 125 -3.25 -6.05 -0.86
N GLN A 126 -3.90 -5.88 -2.02
CA GLN A 126 -4.74 -6.92 -2.63
C GLN A 126 -3.92 -8.13 -3.09
N LEU A 127 -2.73 -7.92 -3.66
CA LEU A 127 -1.81 -9.01 -4.01
C LEU A 127 -1.34 -9.76 -2.75
N MET A 128 -1.00 -9.04 -1.68
CA MET A 128 -0.63 -9.65 -0.40
C MET A 128 -1.77 -10.51 0.18
N TYR A 129 -3.01 -10.03 0.12
CA TYR A 129 -4.17 -10.84 0.54
C TYR A 129 -4.34 -12.08 -0.33
N ALA A 130 -4.17 -11.95 -1.65
CA ALA A 130 -4.28 -13.08 -2.57
C ALA A 130 -3.26 -14.19 -2.25
N PHE A 131 -1.99 -13.83 -2.04
CA PHE A 131 -0.97 -14.80 -1.62
C PHE A 131 -1.21 -15.35 -0.20
N ARG A 132 -1.72 -14.52 0.72
CA ARG A 132 -2.07 -14.96 2.08
C ARG A 132 -3.18 -16.00 2.08
N ASP A 133 -4.20 -15.84 1.24
CA ASP A 133 -5.34 -16.75 1.13
C ASP A 133 -4.87 -18.18 0.76
N ILE A 134 -3.75 -18.31 0.04
CA ILE A 134 -3.08 -19.60 -0.28
C ILE A 134 -1.88 -19.93 0.60
N GLN A 135 -1.62 -19.13 1.63
CA GLN A 135 -0.48 -19.27 2.54
C GLN A 135 0.90 -19.23 1.83
N ASP A 136 1.01 -18.58 0.67
CA ASP A 136 2.28 -18.37 -0.03
C ASP A 136 3.01 -17.14 0.55
N TYR A 137 3.52 -17.32 1.77
CA TYR A 137 4.24 -16.27 2.49
C TYR A 137 5.56 -15.89 1.81
N GLN A 138 6.16 -16.80 1.04
CA GLN A 138 7.37 -16.51 0.27
C GLN A 138 7.09 -15.45 -0.79
N SER A 139 6.05 -15.65 -1.63
CA SER A 139 5.67 -14.68 -2.66
C SER A 139 5.24 -13.34 -2.06
N MET A 140 4.62 -13.33 -0.86
CA MET A 140 4.32 -12.08 -0.15
C MET A 140 5.58 -11.27 0.16
N ILE A 141 6.63 -11.92 0.67
CA ILE A 141 7.87 -11.24 1.02
C ILE A 141 8.65 -10.83 -0.23
N GLU A 142 8.74 -11.69 -1.24
CA GLU A 142 9.41 -11.36 -2.51
C GLU A 142 8.76 -10.16 -3.19
N LEU A 143 7.43 -10.04 -3.18
CA LEU A 143 6.73 -8.86 -3.70
C LEU A 143 7.21 -7.59 -3.00
N ILE A 144 7.26 -7.59 -1.67
CA ILE A 144 7.64 -6.40 -0.89
C ILE A 144 9.12 -6.08 -1.10
N GLU A 145 10.00 -7.07 -1.03
CA GLU A 145 11.44 -6.86 -1.23
C GLU A 145 11.73 -6.32 -2.64
N ARG A 146 11.02 -6.79 -3.67
CA ARG A 146 11.13 -6.24 -5.03
C ARG A 146 10.55 -4.83 -5.13
N CYS A 147 9.42 -4.54 -4.49
CA CYS A 147 8.85 -3.19 -4.45
C CYS A 147 9.79 -2.18 -3.76
N GLU A 148 10.46 -2.59 -2.69
CA GLU A 148 11.37 -1.73 -1.91
C GLU A 148 12.66 -1.35 -2.66
N GLN A 149 13.00 -2.05 -3.76
CA GLN A 149 14.08 -1.64 -4.67
C GLN A 149 13.81 -0.29 -5.35
N TYR A 150 12.57 0.17 -5.35
CA TYR A 150 12.18 1.43 -5.96
C TYR A 150 11.81 2.47 -4.89
N GLU A 151 12.56 3.57 -4.82
CA GLU A 151 12.45 4.57 -3.75
C GLU A 151 11.02 5.10 -3.53
N ILE A 152 10.31 5.39 -4.62
CA ILE A 152 8.92 5.92 -4.54
C ILE A 152 7.98 4.87 -3.94
N ILE A 153 8.11 3.61 -4.35
CA ILE A 153 7.25 2.51 -3.86
C ILE A 153 7.63 2.18 -2.41
N SER A 154 8.93 2.12 -2.09
CA SER A 154 9.43 1.95 -0.73
C SER A 154 8.84 2.98 0.22
N LYS A 155 8.87 4.28 -0.12
CA LYS A 155 8.23 5.34 0.69
C LYS A 155 6.73 5.12 0.87
N ARG A 156 6.01 4.67 -0.16
CA ARG A 156 4.57 4.35 -0.07
C ARG A 156 4.31 3.19 0.89
N ILE A 157 5.17 2.16 0.86
CA ILE A 157 5.10 0.99 1.75
C ILE A 157 5.37 1.40 3.20
N GLN A 158 6.44 2.15 3.44
CA GLN A 158 6.84 2.59 4.78
C GLN A 158 5.79 3.52 5.44
N ASN A 159 4.98 4.21 4.64
CA ASN A 159 3.86 5.03 5.12
C ASN A 159 2.53 4.27 5.23
N ASN A 160 2.48 2.98 4.90
CA ASN A 160 1.25 2.18 4.92
C ASN A 160 1.30 1.10 6.01
N THR A 161 0.59 1.35 7.11
CA THR A 161 0.52 0.43 8.27
C THR A 161 0.04 -0.97 7.90
N MET A 162 -0.93 -1.10 6.98
CA MET A 162 -1.49 -2.40 6.60
C MET A 162 -0.47 -3.25 5.84
N ILE A 163 0.28 -2.65 4.91
CA ILE A 163 1.35 -3.36 4.19
C ILE A 163 2.44 -3.79 5.17
N LEU A 164 2.89 -2.90 6.05
CA LEU A 164 3.89 -3.24 7.07
C LEU A 164 3.42 -4.38 7.99
N TYR A 165 2.16 -4.36 8.41
CA TYR A 165 1.55 -5.44 9.18
C TYR A 165 1.54 -6.77 8.40
N LEU A 166 1.06 -6.77 7.15
CA LEU A 166 1.02 -7.98 6.33
C LEU A 166 2.44 -8.53 6.04
N THR A 167 3.43 -7.66 5.88
CA THR A 167 4.83 -8.05 5.72
C THR A 167 5.35 -8.72 6.99
N ALA A 168 5.12 -8.13 8.16
CA ALA A 168 5.53 -8.71 9.44
C ALA A 168 4.81 -10.05 9.71
N PHE A 169 3.52 -10.14 9.37
CA PHE A 169 2.75 -11.38 9.44
C PHE A 169 3.36 -12.47 8.55
N ALA A 170 3.63 -12.16 7.28
CA ALA A 170 4.23 -13.12 6.35
C ALA A 170 5.62 -13.59 6.84
N ARG A 171 6.47 -12.68 7.33
CA ARG A 171 7.77 -13.03 7.93
C ARG A 171 7.60 -13.97 9.13
N SER A 172 6.69 -13.64 10.04
CA SER A 172 6.38 -14.50 11.21
C SER A 172 5.95 -15.91 10.82
N ARG A 173 5.14 -16.05 9.76
CA ARG A 173 4.65 -17.34 9.27
C ARG A 173 5.69 -18.12 8.45
N ARG A 174 6.50 -17.44 7.64
CA ARG A 174 7.58 -18.05 6.85
C ARG A 174 8.70 -18.58 7.75
N ASN A 175 9.04 -17.83 8.80
CA ASN A 175 10.01 -18.20 9.84
C ASN A 175 11.36 -18.70 9.27
N GLN A 176 11.92 -17.99 8.30
CA GLN A 176 13.24 -18.31 7.74
C GLN A 176 14.26 -17.27 8.19
N ASN A 177 15.48 -17.72 8.51
CA ASN A 177 16.60 -16.86 8.89
C ASN A 177 16.21 -15.90 10.04
N ASP A 178 16.29 -14.59 9.80
CA ASP A 178 16.02 -13.50 10.73
C ASP A 178 14.60 -12.90 10.60
N ASP A 179 13.68 -13.61 9.94
CA ASP A 179 12.35 -13.11 9.64
C ASP A 179 11.57 -12.63 10.86
N ARG A 180 11.60 -13.38 11.96
CA ARG A 180 10.88 -13.02 13.18
C ARG A 180 11.46 -11.80 13.88
N ASP A 181 12.77 -11.61 13.80
CA ASP A 181 13.42 -10.45 14.38
C ASP A 181 13.09 -9.20 13.56
N LYS A 182 13.16 -9.29 12.23
CA LYS A 182 12.70 -8.23 11.32
C LYS A 182 11.22 -7.90 11.51
N ALA A 183 10.37 -8.91 11.68
CA ALA A 183 8.94 -8.72 11.95
C ALA A 183 8.72 -7.96 13.27
N LEU A 184 9.41 -8.37 14.34
CA LEU A 184 9.32 -7.70 15.63
C LEU A 184 9.83 -6.26 15.58
N GLU A 185 10.90 -5.97 14.83
CA GLU A 185 11.39 -4.60 14.67
C GLU A 185 10.31 -3.69 14.06
N VAL A 186 9.69 -4.13 12.97
CA VAL A 186 8.62 -3.39 12.29
C VAL A 186 7.40 -3.23 13.20
N LEU A 187 6.96 -4.30 13.85
CA LEU A 187 5.77 -4.24 14.71
C LEU A 187 5.98 -3.36 15.95
N LYS A 188 7.16 -3.42 16.58
CA LYS A 188 7.51 -2.52 17.69
C LYS A 188 7.50 -1.06 17.25
N ARG A 189 8.06 -0.76 16.08
CA ARG A 189 8.02 0.58 15.50
C ARG A 189 6.58 1.05 15.28
N LEU A 190 5.71 0.18 14.76
CA LEU A 190 4.29 0.47 14.59
C LEU A 190 3.60 0.75 15.94
N CYS A 191 3.89 -0.05 16.97
CA CYS A 191 3.37 0.14 18.33
C CYS A 191 3.88 1.42 19.02
N GLN A 192 4.99 1.99 18.55
CA GLN A 192 5.59 3.23 19.09
C GLN A 192 5.17 4.49 18.34
N THR A 193 4.35 4.37 17.29
CA THR A 193 3.84 5.55 16.58
C THR A 193 2.94 6.39 17.51
N LYS A 194 2.85 7.71 17.28
CA LYS A 194 2.06 8.67 18.11
C LYS A 194 0.55 8.39 18.16
N LYS A 195 0.11 7.26 17.63
CA LYS A 195 -1.24 6.76 17.80
C LYS A 195 -1.41 6.30 19.24
N THR A 196 -2.52 6.65 19.87
CA THR A 196 -2.85 6.09 21.19
C THR A 196 -2.93 4.56 21.11
N GLU A 197 -2.73 3.83 22.22
CA GLU A 197 -2.89 2.36 22.20
C GLU A 197 -4.29 1.93 21.70
N ASN A 198 -5.30 2.78 21.87
CA ASN A 198 -6.66 2.61 21.36
C ASN A 198 -6.79 2.82 19.84
N GLU A 199 -5.82 3.48 19.20
CA GLU A 199 -5.75 3.70 17.74
C GLU A 199 -4.84 2.69 17.03
N LEU A 200 -4.06 1.91 17.79
CA LEU A 200 -3.31 0.78 17.27
C LEU A 200 -4.26 -0.41 17.16
N SER A 201 -4.28 -1.07 15.99
CA SER A 201 -5.04 -2.31 15.88
C SER A 201 -4.49 -3.33 16.87
N ASN A 202 -5.38 -3.91 17.67
CA ASN A 202 -5.08 -5.05 18.53
C ASN A 202 -4.30 -6.14 17.76
N ASP A 203 -4.60 -6.33 16.48
CA ASP A 203 -3.90 -7.26 15.60
C ASP A 203 -2.38 -7.06 15.59
N ILE A 204 -1.89 -5.81 15.65
CA ILE A 204 -0.45 -5.49 15.64
C ILE A 204 0.18 -5.92 16.97
N ILE A 205 -0.46 -5.56 18.09
CA ILE A 205 0.04 -5.88 19.44
C ILE A 205 0.01 -7.39 19.65
N CYS A 206 -1.09 -8.04 19.30
CA CYS A 206 -1.27 -9.48 19.39
C CYS A 206 -0.32 -10.26 18.46
N LEU A 207 0.08 -9.71 17.32
CA LEU A 207 1.09 -10.34 16.46
C LEU A 207 2.48 -10.34 17.10
N CYS A 208 2.86 -9.28 17.83
CA CYS A 208 4.08 -9.32 18.67
C CYS A 208 4.00 -10.45 19.70
N GLY A 209 2.87 -10.55 20.42
CA GLY A 209 2.64 -11.61 21.40
C GLY A 209 2.71 -13.01 20.79
N ARG A 210 2.16 -13.18 19.59
CA ARG A 210 2.25 -14.43 18.83
C ARG A 210 3.69 -14.80 18.48
N ILE A 211 4.48 -13.86 17.96
CA ILE A 211 5.88 -14.16 17.61
C ILE A 211 6.69 -14.59 18.84
N TYR A 212 6.51 -13.90 19.97
CA TYR A 212 7.17 -14.29 21.22
C TYR A 212 6.69 -15.65 21.75
N LYS A 213 5.38 -15.93 21.66
CA LYS A 213 4.84 -17.24 21.99
C LYS A 213 5.45 -18.34 21.12
N ASP A 214 5.55 -18.11 19.81
CA ASP A 214 6.13 -19.08 18.87
C ASP A 214 7.61 -19.33 19.19
N LYS A 215 8.40 -18.28 19.52
CA LYS A 215 9.79 -18.42 19.99
C LYS A 215 9.88 -19.26 21.27
N TYR A 216 9.01 -19.01 22.24
CA TYR A 216 8.92 -19.81 23.46
C TYR A 216 8.62 -21.28 23.17
N THR A 217 7.60 -21.58 22.36
CA THR A 217 7.22 -22.95 22.01
C THR A 217 8.33 -23.68 21.27
N GLU A 218 8.99 -23.03 20.31
CA GLU A 218 10.08 -23.63 19.53
C GLU A 218 11.37 -23.83 20.33
N SER A 219 11.56 -23.08 21.41
CA SER A 219 12.65 -23.31 22.37
C SER A 219 12.42 -24.53 23.28
N ASN A 220 11.46 -25.41 22.97
CA ASN A 220 10.96 -26.47 23.85
C ASN A 220 10.56 -25.92 25.23
N CYS A 221 9.87 -24.78 25.23
CA CYS A 221 9.35 -24.13 26.42
C CYS A 221 10.42 -23.67 27.43
N GLN A 222 11.65 -23.39 26.97
CA GLN A 222 12.78 -22.97 27.80
C GLN A 222 13.04 -21.45 27.81
N ASP A 223 12.71 -20.74 26.73
CA ASP A 223 12.93 -19.29 26.60
C ASP A 223 11.88 -18.50 27.42
N LYS A 224 12.15 -18.36 28.72
CA LYS A 224 11.27 -17.65 29.66
C LYS A 224 11.17 -16.16 29.35
N ASP A 225 12.21 -15.54 28.78
CA ASP A 225 12.15 -14.14 28.36
C ASP A 225 11.11 -13.94 27.25
N SER A 226 11.04 -14.86 26.28
CA SER A 226 10.00 -14.84 25.25
C SER A 226 8.61 -15.11 25.83
N LEU A 227 8.49 -16.00 26.82
CA LEU A 227 7.22 -16.23 27.51
C LEU A 227 6.70 -14.97 28.20
N GLU A 228 7.54 -14.28 28.97
CA GLU A 228 7.20 -13.04 29.67
C GLU A 228 6.78 -11.95 28.68
N LYS A 229 7.54 -11.77 27.59
CA LYS A 229 7.19 -10.81 26.54
C LYS A 229 5.88 -11.17 25.87
N ALA A 230 5.61 -12.45 25.59
CA ALA A 230 4.34 -12.88 25.01
C ALA A 230 3.16 -12.47 25.91
N ILE A 231 3.26 -12.73 27.21
CA ILE A 231 2.25 -12.33 28.21
C ILE A 231 2.08 -10.81 28.22
N GLU A 232 3.16 -10.05 28.24
CA GLU A 232 3.12 -8.59 28.20
C GLU A 232 2.33 -8.06 26.98
N TYR A 233 2.65 -8.56 25.78
CA TYR A 233 1.94 -8.14 24.56
C TYR A 233 0.48 -8.56 24.55
N TYR A 234 0.14 -9.79 24.95
CA TYR A 234 -1.26 -10.22 25.00
C TYR A 234 -2.06 -9.47 26.06
N ARG A 235 -1.45 -9.15 27.22
CA ARG A 235 -2.07 -8.28 28.24
C ARG A 235 -2.34 -6.89 27.69
N ARG A 236 -1.39 -6.28 26.99
CA ARG A 236 -1.56 -4.98 26.33
C ARG A 236 -2.65 -5.03 25.25
N GLY A 237 -2.66 -6.06 24.41
CA GLY A 237 -3.67 -6.24 23.36
C GLY A 237 -5.08 -6.41 23.93
N PHE A 238 -5.22 -7.20 24.99
CA PHE A 238 -6.49 -7.38 25.69
C PHE A 238 -6.97 -6.10 26.38
N ALA A 239 -6.05 -5.32 26.99
CA ALA A 239 -6.40 -4.05 27.62
C ALA A 239 -6.83 -2.97 26.60
N ALA A 240 -6.23 -2.97 25.40
CA ALA A 240 -6.59 -2.04 24.33
C ALA A 240 -7.95 -2.36 23.70
N ASP A 241 -8.22 -3.64 23.44
CA ASP A 241 -9.49 -4.13 22.89
C ASP A 241 -9.75 -5.57 23.37
N PRO A 242 -10.62 -5.76 24.39
CA PRO A 242 -10.92 -7.09 24.91
C PRO A 242 -11.59 -7.98 23.85
N ASN A 243 -10.87 -8.99 23.36
CA ASN A 243 -11.43 -10.00 22.46
C ASN A 243 -10.96 -11.41 22.79
N ILE A 244 -11.69 -12.39 22.27
CA ILE A 244 -11.49 -13.82 22.52
C ILE A 244 -10.08 -14.27 22.12
N TYR A 245 -9.56 -13.74 21.01
CA TYR A 245 -8.23 -14.10 20.54
C TYR A 245 -7.14 -13.69 21.55
N ALA A 246 -7.15 -12.43 21.99
CA ALA A 246 -6.19 -11.94 22.97
C ALA A 246 -6.39 -12.63 24.33
N GLY A 247 -7.64 -12.79 24.77
CA GLY A 247 -8.00 -13.38 26.06
C GLY A 247 -7.58 -14.85 26.19
N ILE A 248 -7.90 -15.70 25.21
CA ILE A 248 -7.52 -17.13 25.26
C ILE A 248 -6.00 -17.30 25.26
N ASN A 249 -5.28 -16.53 24.44
CA ASN A 249 -3.83 -16.59 24.42
C ASN A 249 -3.22 -16.12 25.74
N LEU A 250 -3.73 -15.03 26.32
CA LEU A 250 -3.28 -14.53 27.62
C LEU A 250 -3.52 -15.56 28.72
N LEU A 251 -4.74 -16.09 28.82
CA LEU A 251 -5.11 -17.09 29.82
C LEU A 251 -4.24 -18.34 29.72
N PHE A 252 -4.03 -18.84 28.50
CA PHE A 252 -3.18 -20.01 28.27
C PHE A 252 -1.73 -19.78 28.71
N LEU A 253 -1.15 -18.62 28.38
CA LEU A 253 0.21 -18.29 28.78
C LEU A 253 0.35 -18.09 30.30
N LEU A 254 -0.64 -17.47 30.94
CA LEU A 254 -0.67 -17.32 32.40
C LEU A 254 -0.73 -18.69 33.10
N ALA A 255 -1.52 -19.62 32.56
CA ALA A 255 -1.60 -20.99 33.04
C ALA A 255 -0.25 -21.74 32.95
N ILE A 256 0.57 -21.46 31.92
CA ILE A 256 1.91 -22.05 31.79
C ILE A 256 2.88 -21.49 32.84
N THR A 257 2.75 -20.21 33.20
CA THR A 257 3.65 -19.55 34.17
C THR A 257 3.32 -19.83 35.63
N THR A 258 2.16 -20.41 35.93
CA THR A 258 1.72 -20.66 37.30
C THR A 258 1.31 -22.11 37.51
N ASP A 259 1.89 -22.78 38.51
CA ASP A 259 1.23 -23.95 39.14
C ASP A 259 -0.10 -23.56 39.83
N ASP A 260 -0.34 -22.26 40.02
CA ASP A 260 -1.46 -21.67 40.75
C ASP A 260 -2.35 -20.75 39.86
N LEU A 261 -3.07 -21.31 38.89
CA LEU A 261 -4.25 -20.65 38.26
C LEU A 261 -5.23 -20.10 39.32
N ILE A 262 -5.18 -20.64 40.54
CA ILE A 262 -6.06 -20.32 41.67
C ILE A 262 -5.63 -19.03 42.42
N LYS A 263 -4.37 -18.57 42.32
CA LYS A 263 -3.89 -17.39 43.07
C LYS A 263 -4.00 -16.07 42.29
N ASN A 264 -4.09 -16.10 40.96
CA ASN A 264 -4.11 -14.89 40.15
C ASN A 264 -5.54 -14.45 39.82
N ASN A 265 -6.02 -13.42 40.53
CA ASN A 265 -7.30 -12.73 40.27
C ASN A 265 -7.41 -12.15 38.84
N GLU A 266 -6.32 -12.11 38.08
CA GLU A 266 -6.31 -11.67 36.68
C GLU A 266 -7.01 -12.67 35.75
N ALA A 267 -6.91 -13.98 36.00
CA ALA A 267 -7.57 -14.99 35.18
C ALA A 267 -9.10 -14.89 35.22
N TYR A 268 -9.68 -14.43 36.33
CA TYR A 268 -11.12 -14.19 36.49
C TYR A 268 -11.61 -12.90 35.81
N LYS A 269 -10.70 -12.05 35.34
CA LYS A 269 -11.02 -10.77 34.69
C LYS A 269 -10.92 -10.83 33.16
N ILE A 270 -10.42 -11.95 32.63
CA ILE A 270 -10.30 -12.25 31.20
C ILE A 270 -11.58 -12.98 30.77
#